data_AF-A0A914P027-F1
#
_entry.id   AF-A0A914P027-F1
#
_cell.length_a   1.000
_cell.length_b   1.000
_cell.length_c   1.000
_cell.angle_alpha   90.00
_cell.angle_beta   90.00
_cell.angle_gamma   90.00
#
_symmetry.space_group_name_H-M   'P 1'
#
loop_
_entity.id
_entity.type
_entity.pdbx_description
1 polymer ?
#
loop_
_entity_poly.entity_id
_entity_poly.type
_entity_poly.pdbx_seq_one_letter_code
_entity_poly.pdbx_strand_id
1 'polypeptide(L)'
;MDELADIIGCKPSPLNYIFTDPKLAYALSFKPNASYVYRLSGIHQWKGARHAILNMDFRIDKPLRIRNPGVIRVDAFHNIKMSLVFTVITVVAVLFCFIFTSLL
;
A
#
# COMPACT_ATOMS: atom_id res chain seq x y z
N MET A 1 10.23 16.78 3.38
CA MET A 1 10.56 15.49 4.04
C MET A 1 11.21 14.53 3.06
N ASP A 2 10.65 14.36 1.86
CA ASP A 2 11.23 13.45 0.85
C ASP A 2 12.62 13.86 0.38
N GLU A 3 12.92 15.15 0.25
CA GLU A 3 14.28 15.64 -0.11
C GLU A 3 15.33 15.23 0.93
N LEU A 4 15.01 15.38 2.22
CA LEU A 4 15.89 14.94 3.31
C LEU A 4 16.04 13.41 3.31
N ALA A 5 14.94 12.70 3.08
CA ALA A 5 14.95 11.25 2.98
C ALA A 5 15.77 10.77 1.77
N ASP A 6 15.85 11.56 0.70
CA ASP A 6 16.66 11.28 -0.47
C ASP A 6 18.15 11.45 -0.16
N ILE A 7 18.51 12.56 0.51
CA ILE A 7 19.90 12.82 0.96
C ILE A 7 20.40 11.70 1.89
N ILE A 8 19.53 11.20 2.77
CA ILE A 8 19.85 10.13 3.73
C ILE A 8 19.73 8.74 3.09
N GLY A 9 19.06 8.61 1.95
CA GLY A 9 18.79 7.33 1.29
C GLY A 9 17.72 6.47 1.97
N CYS A 10 16.77 7.08 2.69
CA CYS A 10 15.64 6.39 3.34
C CYS A 10 14.29 6.61 2.66
N LYS A 11 14.26 7.26 1.49
CA LYS A 11 13.04 7.48 0.70
C LYS A 11 12.55 6.15 0.09
N PRO A 12 11.36 5.64 0.46
CA PRO A 12 10.83 4.44 -0.17
C PRO A 12 10.12 4.80 -1.48
N SER A 13 10.48 4.14 -2.57
CA SER A 13 9.75 4.22 -3.84
C SER A 13 8.62 3.19 -3.86
N PRO A 14 7.34 3.60 -3.98
CA PRO A 14 6.21 2.66 -3.96
C PRO A 14 6.30 1.58 -5.04
N LEU A 15 6.90 1.91 -6.20
CA LEU A 15 7.11 0.98 -7.31
C LEU A 15 7.91 -0.27 -6.93
N ASN A 16 8.91 -0.12 -6.04
CA ASN A 16 9.74 -1.25 -5.63
C ASN A 16 8.93 -2.27 -4.81
N TYR A 17 7.87 -1.81 -4.14
CA TYR A 17 7.04 -2.65 -3.29
C TYR A 17 5.89 -3.31 -4.04
N ILE A 18 5.58 -2.92 -5.27
CA ILE A 18 4.43 -3.46 -6.01
C ILE A 18 4.52 -4.99 -6.14
N PHE A 19 5.72 -5.51 -6.41
CA PHE A 19 5.93 -6.94 -6.59
C PHE A 19 6.23 -7.69 -5.28
N THR A 20 6.92 -7.05 -4.32
CA THR A 20 7.31 -7.71 -3.06
C THR A 20 6.22 -7.66 -2.00
N ASP A 21 5.52 -6.52 -1.89
CA ASP A 21 4.48 -6.29 -0.90
C ASP A 21 3.40 -5.33 -1.45
N PRO A 22 2.46 -5.85 -2.26
CA PRO A 22 1.45 -5.03 -2.92
C PRO A 22 0.53 -4.28 -1.94
N LYS A 23 0.37 -4.81 -0.71
CA LYS A 23 -0.41 -4.14 0.34
C LYS A 23 0.32 -2.89 0.85
N LEU A 24 1.63 -3.01 1.07
CA LEU A 24 2.46 -1.88 1.47
C LEU A 24 2.57 -0.86 0.32
N ALA A 25 2.73 -1.31 -0.92
CA ALA A 25 2.75 -0.40 -2.08
C ALA A 25 1.45 0.40 -2.21
N TYR A 26 0.29 -0.26 -2.05
CA TYR A 26 -1.00 0.42 -2.02
C TYR A 26 -1.08 1.42 -0.87
N ALA A 27 -0.64 1.04 0.32
CA ALA A 27 -0.61 1.94 1.47
C ALA A 27 0.28 3.16 1.20
N LEU A 28 1.49 3.00 0.64
CA LEU A 28 2.38 4.11 0.35
C LEU A 28 1.83 5.07 -0.70
N SER A 29 1.05 4.58 -1.66
CA SER A 29 0.47 5.40 -2.73
C SER A 29 -0.86 6.06 -2.36
N PHE A 30 -1.71 5.38 -1.59
CA PHE A 30 -3.11 5.80 -1.36
C PHE A 30 -3.46 6.11 0.10
N LYS A 31 -2.67 5.66 1.09
CA LYS A 31 -2.87 6.07 2.48
C LYS A 31 -2.19 7.42 2.75
N PRO A 32 -2.58 8.11 3.83
CA PRO A 32 -1.87 9.30 4.30
C PRO A 32 -0.38 9.03 4.51
N ASN A 33 0.46 9.97 4.08
CA ASN A 33 1.91 9.87 4.27
C ASN A 33 2.26 10.03 5.76
N ALA A 34 2.75 8.95 6.36
CA ALA A 34 3.11 8.89 7.77
C ALA A 34 4.62 8.87 7.98
N SER A 35 5.12 9.44 9.09
CA SER A 35 6.54 9.46 9.41
C SER A 35 7.19 8.06 9.53
N TYR A 36 6.40 7.01 9.74
CA TYR A 36 6.87 5.62 9.76
C TYR A 36 7.44 5.15 8.41
N VAL A 37 7.02 5.78 7.30
CA VAL A 37 7.43 5.45 5.93
C VAL A 37 8.95 5.59 5.76
N TYR A 38 9.55 6.65 6.30
CA TYR A 38 11.01 6.90 6.24
C TYR A 38 11.85 5.96 7.10
N ARG A 39 11.22 5.05 7.86
CA ARG A 39 11.91 4.01 8.65
C ARG A 39 11.74 2.61 8.05
N LEU A 40 11.20 2.51 6.83
CA LEU A 40 11.12 1.25 6.09
C LEU A 40 12.48 0.81 5.52
N SER A 41 13.33 1.77 5.16
CA SER A 41 14.66 1.56 4.57
C SER A 41 15.68 2.55 5.14
N GLY A 42 16.97 2.27 4.92
CA GLY A 42 18.08 3.08 5.41
C GLY A 42 18.76 2.53 6.68
N ILE A 43 19.70 3.31 7.24
CA ILE A 43 20.63 2.87 8.30
C ILE A 43 19.90 2.50 9.61
N HIS A 44 18.78 3.15 9.90
CA HIS A 44 18.01 2.96 11.14
C HIS A 44 16.59 2.46 10.86
N GLN A 45 16.48 1.44 10.02
CA GLN A 45 15.20 0.80 9.72
C GLN A 45 14.53 0.25 10.98
N TRP A 46 13.22 0.50 11.10
CA TRP A 46 12.42 -0.01 12.20
C TRP A 46 11.58 -1.19 11.72
N LYS A 47 11.83 -2.38 12.27
CA LYS A 47 11.11 -3.61 11.92
C LYS A 47 9.58 -3.49 12.08
N GLY A 48 9.11 -2.62 12.98
CA GLY A 48 7.69 -2.36 13.22
C GLY A 48 7.04 -1.36 12.24
N ALA A 49 7.81 -0.70 11.38
CA ALA A 49 7.32 0.37 10.51
C ALA A 49 6.18 -0.11 9.59
N ARG A 50 6.36 -1.27 8.96
CA ARG A 50 5.34 -1.90 8.11
C ARG A 50 4.01 -2.10 8.86
N HIS A 51 4.07 -2.67 10.06
CA HIS A 51 2.88 -2.92 10.87
C HIS A 51 2.20 -1.62 11.29
N ALA A 52 2.99 -0.60 11.66
CA ALA A 52 2.47 0.70 12.06
C ALA A 52 1.75 1.44 10.91
N ILE A 53 2.27 1.34 9.68
CA ILE A 53 1.65 1.93 8.48
C ILE A 53 0.32 1.25 8.16
N LEU A 54 0.30 -0.09 8.16
CA LEU A 54 -0.90 -0.85 7.82
C LEU A 54 -2.02 -0.64 8.87
N ASN A 55 -1.66 -0.65 10.15
CA ASN A 55 -2.61 -0.51 11.27
C ASN A 55 -2.85 0.93 11.72
N MET A 56 -2.43 1.92 10.94
CA MET A 56 -2.62 3.33 11.26
C MET A 56 -4.10 3.66 11.49
N ASP A 57 -4.98 3.21 10.59
CA ASP A 57 -6.41 3.49 10.64
C ASP A 57 -7.03 2.95 11.93
N PHE A 58 -6.65 1.72 12.32
CA PHE A 58 -7.11 1.14 13.58
C PHE A 58 -6.74 2.00 14.79
N ARG A 59 -5.55 2.62 14.79
CA ARG A 59 -5.11 3.50 15.88
C ARG A 59 -5.85 4.84 15.91
N ILE A 60 -6.24 5.35 14.74
CA ILE A 60 -7.04 6.57 14.61
C ILE A 60 -8.47 6.30 15.06
N ASP A 61 -9.04 5.16 14.65
CA ASP A 61 -10.43 4.80 14.96
C ASP A 61 -10.64 4.36 16.40
N LYS A 62 -9.64 3.72 17.02
CA LYS A 62 -9.72 3.20 18.38
C LYS A 62 -10.19 4.24 19.42
N PRO A 63 -9.62 5.46 19.52
CA PRO A 63 -10.10 6.48 20.45
C PRO A 63 -11.46 7.05 20.05
N LEU A 64 -11.83 7.00 18.76
CA LEU A 64 -13.09 7.54 18.25
C LEU A 64 -14.27 6.57 18.46
N ARG A 65 -14.00 5.27 18.60
CA ARG A 65 -15.01 4.22 18.85
C ARG A 65 -15.33 4.08 20.34
N ILE A 66 -16.19 4.97 20.83
CA ILE A 66 -16.66 4.97 22.23
C ILE A 66 -17.77 3.92 22.47
N ARG A 67 -18.47 3.49 21.41
CA ARG A 67 -19.48 2.42 21.44
C ARG A 67 -18.98 1.27 20.55
N ASN A 68 -19.06 0.03 21.03
CA ASN A 68 -18.65 -1.17 20.29
C ASN A 68 -19.78 -1.68 19.37
N PRO A 69 -19.83 -1.35 18.07
CA PRO A 69 -20.29 -2.33 17.10
C PRO A 69 -19.15 -3.36 16.92
N GLY A 70 -19.49 -4.61 16.65
CA GLY A 70 -18.52 -5.70 16.49
C GLY A 70 -17.37 -5.36 15.53
N VAL A 71 -16.25 -6.07 15.66
CA VAL A 71 -15.08 -5.90 14.78
C VAL A 71 -15.46 -6.22 13.34
N ILE A 72 -15.68 -5.19 12.50
CA ILE A 72 -15.82 -5.36 11.06
C ILE A 72 -14.41 -5.68 10.51
N ARG A 73 -14.24 -6.86 9.91
CA ARG A 73 -12.96 -7.25 9.29
C ARG A 73 -12.74 -6.49 7.99
N VAL A 74 -12.25 -5.26 8.09
CA VAL A 74 -11.81 -4.42 6.95
C VAL A 74 -10.76 -5.10 6.07
N ASP A 75 -9.99 -6.05 6.63
CA ASP A 75 -9.00 -6.85 5.91
C ASP A 75 -9.62 -7.70 4.78
N ALA A 76 -10.85 -8.18 4.97
CA ALA A 76 -11.54 -9.00 3.98
C ALA A 76 -11.92 -8.17 2.74
N PHE A 77 -12.48 -6.98 2.95
CA PHE A 77 -12.77 -6.04 1.88
C PHE A 77 -11.50 -5.61 1.14
N HIS A 78 -10.39 -5.41 1.86
CA HIS A 78 -9.12 -5.06 1.24
C HIS A 78 -8.60 -6.17 0.32
N ASN A 79 -8.62 -7.43 0.77
CA ASN A 79 -8.19 -8.57 -0.06
C ASN A 79 -9.12 -8.77 -1.28
N ILE A 80 -10.43 -8.59 -1.11
CA ILE A 80 -11.40 -8.69 -2.21
C ILE A 80 -11.18 -7.57 -3.23
N LYS A 81 -11.03 -6.32 -2.77
CA LYS A 81 -10.77 -5.15 -3.63
C LYS A 81 -9.46 -5.32 -4.40
N MET A 82 -8.38 -5.77 -3.74
CA MET A 82 -7.09 -5.99 -4.39
C MET A 82 -7.14 -7.12 -5.43
N SER A 83 -7.90 -8.19 -5.17
CA SER A 83 -8.12 -9.28 -6.13
C SER A 83 -8.88 -8.78 -7.37
N LEU A 84 -9.95 -8.00 -7.19
CA LEU A 84 -10.71 -7.42 -8.30
C LEU A 84 -9.88 -6.45 -9.15
N VAL A 85 -9.01 -5.65 -8.52
CA VAL A 85 -8.12 -4.75 -9.26
C VAL A 85 -7.13 -5.56 -10.10
N PHE A 86 -6.57 -6.64 -9.56
CA PHE A 86 -5.63 -7.49 -10.30
C PHE A 86 -6.30 -8.17 -11.51
N THR A 87 -7.52 -8.69 -11.36
CA THR A 87 -8.25 -9.32 -12.48
C THR A 87 -8.63 -8.32 -13.56
N VAL A 88 -8.99 -7.09 -13.21
CA VAL A 88 -9.27 -6.04 -14.20
C VAL A 88 -8.00 -5.68 -14.97
N ILE A 89 -6.86 -5.53 -14.28
CA ILE A 89 -5.58 -5.21 -14.93
C ILE A 89 -5.17 -6.31 -15.92
N THR A 90 -5.31 -7.59 -15.56
CA THR A 90 -4.96 -8.70 -16.46
C THR A 90 -5.86 -8.74 -17.69
N VAL A 91 -7.16 -8.52 -17.54
CA VAL A 91 -8.11 -8.47 -18.68
C VAL A 91 -7.77 -7.32 -19.62
N VAL A 92 -7.52 -6.12 -19.09
CA VAL A 92 -7.14 -4.95 -19.90
C VAL A 92 -5.83 -5.19 -20.68
N ALA A 93 -4.83 -5.80 -20.03
CA ALA A 93 -3.57 -6.12 -20.68
C ALA A 93 -3.75 -7.13 -21.84
N VAL A 94 -4.59 -8.15 -21.65
CA VAL A 94 -4.89 -9.14 -22.71
C VAL A 94 -5.64 -8.50 -23.87
N LEU A 95 -6.63 -7.64 -23.60
CA LEU A 95 -7.36 -6.92 -24.64
C LEU A 95 -6.45 -5.98 -25.43
N PHE A 96 -5.57 -5.25 -24.75
CA PHE A 96 -4.59 -4.38 -25.39
C PHE A 96 -3.62 -5.17 -26.27
N CYS A 97 -3.12 -6.31 -25.79
CA CYS A 97 -2.29 -7.22 -26.59
C CYS A 97 -3.04 -7.71 -27.83
N PHE A 98 -4.30 -8.14 -27.69
CA PHE A 98 -5.10 -8.64 -28.78
C PHE A 98 -5.32 -7.60 -29.88
N ILE A 99 -5.63 -6.35 -29.49
CA ILE A 99 -5.77 -5.21 -30.42
C ILE A 99 -4.46 -4.93 -31.15
N PHE A 100 -3.33 -4.97 -30.44
CA PHE A 100 -2.02 -4.71 -31.06
C PHE A 100 -1.62 -5.82 -32.05
N THR A 101 -1.91 -7.08 -31.75
CA THR A 101 -1.67 -8.21 -32.67
C THR A 101 -2.61 -8.27 -33.87
N SER A 102 -3.77 -7.60 -33.81
CA SER A 102 -4.73 -7.56 -34.92
C SER A 102 -4.58 -6.33 -35.82
N LEU A 103 -3.75 -5.35 -35.41
CA LEU A 103 -3.41 -4.16 -36.18
C LEU A 103 -2.11 -4.31 -37.00
N LEU A 104 -1.33 -5.36 -36.76
CA LEU A 104 -0.03 -5.65 -37.37
C LEU A 104 -0.15 -6.84 -38.31
#